data_AF-A0A1X1MHF4-F1
#
_entry.id   AF-A0A1X1MHF4-F1
#
_cell.length_a   1.000
_cell.length_b   1.000
_cell.length_c   1.000
_cell.angle_alpha   90.00
_cell.angle_beta   90.00
_cell.angle_gamma   90.00
#
_symmetry.space_group_name_H-M   'P 1'
#
loop_
_entity.id
_entity.type
_entity.pdbx_description
1 polymer ?
#
loop_
_entity_poly.entity_id
_entity_poly.type
_entity_poly.pdbx_seq_one_letter_code
_entity_poly.pdbx_strand_id
1 'polypeptide(L)'
;MVTIKIPAAFRALSGGQRQVAAKGENIREVFADLNECLPGLIDKIMDGQGSVRRYINVYRNDNDIRGLENLETRVEESDVVWIIPAVAGGSIRPAVQEPKVPEVLPSEFFLNPGPSPHATNAELRSKCPVHQINYPPGSEAYAVLGHRAVAEAFTDSRLSKEAENLPPRFRDRALSSSLLMVRNLGFADPPDHARLRRPISRAFLPNAIADLRPRIQDVVDDLIDTFPAPGEIDLLGAFALPLPLTVICEYLGIPVQDRPLFLEWGYILSQDPFQHAESELKAATEEFTDYFTRLVARRRTDLRKDLLSELVRAADSDALSERELLSTILLLLIAGHKTVANLIGNGTALLLGHPGQLDLLRTTPELIPAAVEEMLRFEGSAAWASMRVAVEDMRLAGTEIPRGSFVHLLLSSAGHDPEAYDEPERFDVTRSPNHHLAFGHGAHFCVGAPLGRLQGDIAFTTLLRRLPGFELAVRQDEVEWLADSSLSRGLRALPIRVRERLPR
;
A
#
# COMPACT_ATOMS: atom_id res chain seq x y z
N MET A 1 -8.18 31.80 -37.14
CA MET A 1 -7.69 31.93 -35.74
C MET A 1 -8.37 30.87 -34.89
N VAL A 2 -7.72 30.36 -33.84
CA VAL A 2 -8.28 29.30 -32.98
C VAL A 2 -8.69 29.89 -31.63
N THR A 3 -9.81 29.41 -31.07
CA THR A 3 -10.28 29.89 -29.76
C THR A 3 -9.61 29.11 -28.64
N ILE A 4 -8.88 29.80 -27.76
CA ILE A 4 -8.24 29.21 -26.58
C ILE A 4 -9.05 29.55 -25.35
N LYS A 5 -9.51 28.54 -24.61
CA LYS A 5 -10.19 28.75 -23.32
C LYS A 5 -9.19 28.83 -22.19
N ILE A 6 -9.31 29.88 -21.37
CA ILE A 6 -8.40 30.17 -20.25
C ILE A 6 -9.03 29.71 -18.93
N PRO A 7 -8.40 28.75 -18.23
CA PRO A 7 -8.78 28.30 -16.89
C PRO A 7 -8.89 29.43 -15.90
N ALA A 8 -9.81 29.28 -14.93
CA ALA A 8 -9.94 30.23 -13.83
C ALA A 8 -8.60 30.54 -13.15
N ALA A 9 -7.76 29.52 -12.94
CA ALA A 9 -6.42 29.67 -12.35
C ALA A 9 -5.47 30.58 -13.14
N PHE A 10 -5.70 30.76 -14.43
CA PHE A 10 -4.87 31.57 -15.33
C PHE A 10 -5.56 32.85 -15.80
N ARG A 11 -6.82 33.10 -15.41
CA ARG A 11 -7.57 34.30 -15.83
C ARG A 11 -6.94 35.61 -15.34
N ALA A 12 -6.17 35.59 -14.26
CA ALA A 12 -5.42 36.76 -13.81
C ALA A 12 -4.41 37.23 -14.87
N LEU A 13 -3.82 36.27 -15.63
CA LEU A 13 -2.87 36.56 -16.71
C LEU A 13 -3.56 37.15 -17.95
N SER A 14 -4.85 36.87 -18.15
CA SER A 14 -5.65 37.36 -19.27
C SER A 14 -6.53 38.57 -18.94
N GLY A 15 -6.26 39.28 -17.84
CA GLY A 15 -7.08 40.42 -17.42
C GLY A 15 -8.55 40.05 -17.13
N GLY A 16 -8.80 38.79 -16.74
CA GLY A 16 -10.13 38.26 -16.45
C GLY A 16 -10.85 37.61 -17.65
N GLN A 17 -10.27 37.63 -18.85
CA GLN A 17 -10.88 37.04 -20.03
C GLN A 17 -10.96 35.51 -19.93
N ARG A 18 -12.11 34.95 -20.30
CA ARG A 18 -12.37 33.49 -20.25
C ARG A 18 -11.83 32.74 -21.48
N GLN A 19 -11.54 33.46 -22.55
CA GLN A 19 -11.09 32.91 -23.82
C GLN A 19 -10.33 34.00 -24.61
N VAL A 20 -9.32 33.58 -25.34
CA VAL A 20 -8.42 34.41 -26.16
C VAL A 20 -8.26 33.75 -27.52
N ALA A 21 -8.07 34.53 -28.58
CA ALA A 21 -7.80 33.99 -29.91
C ALA A 21 -6.29 33.92 -30.13
N ALA A 22 -5.82 32.81 -30.70
CA ALA A 22 -4.42 32.63 -31.08
C ALA A 22 -4.30 32.14 -32.54
N LYS A 23 -3.18 32.42 -33.18
CA LYS A 23 -2.85 32.04 -34.56
C LYS A 23 -1.87 30.87 -34.58
N GLY A 24 -2.01 30.00 -35.58
CA GLY A 24 -1.10 28.90 -35.84
C GLY A 24 -1.76 27.85 -36.73
N GLU A 25 -0.95 27.12 -37.49
CA GLU A 25 -1.40 25.98 -38.31
C GLU A 25 -1.46 24.68 -37.50
N ASN A 26 -0.78 24.65 -36.35
CA ASN A 26 -0.73 23.53 -35.39
C ASN A 26 -0.70 24.04 -33.94
N ILE A 27 -0.83 23.12 -32.98
CA ILE A 27 -0.91 23.45 -31.55
C ILE A 27 0.38 24.12 -31.03
N ARG A 28 1.56 23.74 -31.55
CA ARG A 28 2.82 24.37 -31.17
C ARG A 28 2.85 25.86 -31.55
N GLU A 29 2.46 26.19 -32.77
CA GLU A 29 2.39 27.58 -33.24
C GLU A 29 1.32 28.38 -32.48
N VAL A 30 0.16 27.75 -32.21
CA VAL A 30 -0.88 28.34 -31.38
C VAL A 30 -0.36 28.69 -29.98
N PHE A 31 0.49 27.86 -29.38
CA PHE A 31 1.10 28.14 -28.08
C PHE A 31 2.16 29.23 -28.14
N ALA A 32 2.92 29.31 -29.24
CA ALA A 32 3.87 30.39 -29.45
C ALA A 32 3.16 31.76 -29.54
N ASP A 33 2.10 31.86 -30.36
CA ASP A 33 1.28 33.09 -30.49
C ASP A 33 0.53 33.41 -29.18
N LEU A 34 0.08 32.39 -28.45
CA LEU A 34 -0.54 32.57 -27.14
C LEU A 34 0.44 33.14 -26.10
N ASN A 35 1.73 32.84 -26.19
CA ASN A 35 2.74 33.44 -25.31
C ASN A 35 2.91 34.94 -25.56
N GLU A 36 2.80 35.35 -26.82
CA GLU A 36 2.86 36.77 -27.20
C GLU A 36 1.60 37.51 -26.72
N CYS A 37 0.44 36.87 -26.82
CA CYS A 37 -0.84 37.41 -26.37
C CYS A 37 -0.98 37.43 -24.83
N LEU A 38 -0.40 36.45 -24.14
CA LEU A 38 -0.49 36.25 -22.69
C LEU A 38 0.90 35.89 -22.10
N PRO A 39 1.78 36.87 -21.92
CA PRO A 39 3.13 36.63 -21.40
C PRO A 39 3.13 35.92 -20.05
N GLY A 40 3.92 34.84 -19.94
CA GLY A 40 4.08 34.04 -18.72
C GLY A 40 3.08 32.90 -18.54
N LEU A 41 2.09 32.75 -19.44
CA LEU A 41 1.23 31.57 -19.46
C LEU A 41 2.01 30.32 -19.90
N ILE A 42 2.86 30.43 -20.92
CA ILE A 42 3.67 29.31 -21.43
C ILE A 42 4.57 28.73 -20.33
N ASP A 43 5.19 29.55 -19.49
CA ASP A 43 6.02 29.06 -18.38
C ASP A 43 5.25 28.23 -17.36
N LYS A 44 3.94 28.46 -17.25
CA LYS A 44 3.03 27.69 -16.38
C LYS A 44 2.55 26.40 -17.03
N ILE A 45 2.53 26.32 -18.36
CA ILE A 45 1.97 25.18 -19.09
C ILE A 45 3.01 24.26 -19.73
N MET A 46 4.21 24.76 -20.03
CA MET A 46 5.33 24.03 -20.61
C MET A 46 6.47 23.87 -19.60
N ASP A 47 7.25 22.79 -19.72
CA ASP A 47 8.51 22.60 -19.02
C ASP A 47 9.71 23.15 -19.81
N GLY A 48 10.88 23.17 -19.19
CA GLY A 48 12.12 23.67 -19.80
C GLY A 48 12.64 22.83 -20.97
N GLN A 49 12.01 21.69 -21.29
CA GLN A 49 12.32 20.84 -22.43
C GLN A 49 11.31 21.01 -23.59
N GLY A 50 10.36 21.94 -23.45
CA GLY A 50 9.37 22.22 -24.50
C GLY A 50 8.22 21.21 -24.56
N SER A 51 7.96 20.47 -23.47
CA SER A 51 6.80 19.59 -23.31
C SER A 51 5.72 20.25 -22.44
N VAL A 52 4.46 19.85 -22.62
CA VAL A 52 3.37 20.27 -21.71
C VAL A 52 3.62 19.64 -20.33
N ARG A 53 3.56 20.44 -19.27
CA ARG A 53 3.77 19.95 -17.89
C ARG A 53 2.75 18.86 -17.56
N ARG A 54 3.19 17.84 -16.81
CA ARG A 54 2.40 16.64 -16.48
C ARG A 54 1.01 16.92 -15.85
N TYR A 55 0.86 18.06 -15.19
CA TYR A 55 -0.39 18.50 -14.55
C TYR A 55 -1.21 19.47 -15.41
N ILE A 56 -0.94 19.59 -16.70
CA ILE A 56 -1.67 20.46 -17.62
C ILE A 56 -2.23 19.61 -18.74
N ASN A 57 -3.56 19.59 -18.87
CA ASN A 57 -4.26 18.92 -19.95
C ASN A 57 -4.51 19.90 -21.07
N VAL A 58 -4.27 19.47 -22.31
CA VAL A 58 -4.57 20.24 -23.50
C VAL A 58 -5.58 19.45 -24.31
N TYR A 59 -6.76 20.03 -24.55
CA TYR A 59 -7.78 19.42 -25.38
C TYR A 59 -8.00 20.23 -26.64
N ARG A 60 -8.25 19.56 -27.77
CA ARG A 60 -8.76 20.15 -29.01
C ARG A 60 -10.12 19.54 -29.30
N ASN A 61 -11.19 20.33 -29.27
CA ASN A 61 -12.58 19.85 -29.45
C ASN A 61 -12.86 18.57 -28.65
N ASP A 62 -12.47 18.57 -27.37
CA ASP A 62 -12.62 17.47 -26.41
C ASP A 62 -11.66 16.27 -26.57
N ASN A 63 -10.76 16.28 -27.56
CA ASN A 63 -9.68 15.28 -27.67
C ASN A 63 -8.46 15.72 -26.88
N ASP A 64 -7.99 14.87 -25.96
CA ASP A 64 -6.72 15.08 -25.24
C ASP A 64 -5.53 14.92 -26.20
N ILE A 65 -4.75 15.98 -26.33
CA ILE A 65 -3.64 16.09 -27.27
C ILE A 65 -2.31 16.37 -26.55
N ARG A 66 -2.19 15.96 -25.28
CA ARG A 66 -0.92 16.04 -24.56
C ARG A 66 0.16 15.16 -25.21
N GLY A 67 1.42 15.60 -25.11
CA GLY A 67 2.61 14.90 -25.62
C GLY A 67 3.31 15.65 -26.74
N LEU A 68 4.65 15.53 -26.82
CA LEU A 68 5.47 16.25 -27.80
C LEU A 68 5.06 15.96 -29.25
N GLU A 69 4.72 14.70 -29.55
CA GLU A 69 4.30 14.25 -30.88
C GLU A 69 2.95 14.86 -31.31
N ASN A 70 2.11 15.23 -30.35
CA ASN A 70 0.76 15.76 -30.59
C ASN A 70 0.73 17.29 -30.68
N LEU A 71 1.81 18.00 -30.33
CA LEU A 71 1.90 19.46 -30.53
C LEU A 71 1.95 19.84 -32.02
N GLU A 72 2.33 18.91 -32.90
CA GLU A 72 2.28 19.08 -34.36
C GLU A 72 0.87 18.85 -34.94
N THR A 73 -0.13 18.57 -34.09
CA THR A 73 -1.52 18.40 -34.53
C THR A 73 -2.02 19.67 -35.19
N ARG A 74 -2.49 19.56 -36.44
CA ARG A 74 -3.10 20.68 -37.17
C ARG A 74 -4.36 21.17 -36.49
N VAL A 75 -4.60 22.48 -36.61
CA VAL A 75 -5.80 23.13 -36.10
C VAL A 75 -6.57 23.82 -37.22
N GLU A 76 -7.88 23.90 -37.05
CA GLU A 76 -8.84 24.57 -37.91
C GLU A 76 -9.46 25.76 -37.18
N GLU A 77 -10.02 26.71 -37.92
CA GLU A 77 -10.63 27.91 -37.34
C GLU A 77 -11.86 27.62 -36.46
N SER A 78 -12.52 26.48 -36.67
CA SER A 78 -13.62 25.99 -35.84
C SER A 78 -13.15 25.38 -34.51
N ASP A 79 -11.85 25.16 -34.32
CA ASP A 79 -11.35 24.46 -33.14
C ASP A 79 -11.41 25.32 -31.87
N VAL A 80 -11.68 24.63 -30.77
CA VAL A 80 -11.57 25.16 -29.42
C VAL A 80 -10.50 24.36 -28.68
N VAL A 81 -9.44 25.06 -28.25
CA VAL A 81 -8.37 24.48 -27.45
C VAL A 81 -8.58 24.82 -25.97
N TRP A 82 -8.61 23.79 -25.12
CA TRP A 82 -8.65 23.95 -23.68
C TRP A 82 -7.29 23.64 -23.10
N ILE A 83 -6.73 24.60 -22.37
CA ILE A 83 -5.65 24.32 -21.43
C ILE A 83 -6.33 24.12 -20.09
N ILE A 84 -6.08 23.05 -19.35
CA ILE A 84 -6.73 22.76 -18.07
C ILE A 84 -5.66 22.32 -17.08
N PRO A 85 -5.34 23.11 -16.04
CA PRO A 85 -4.56 22.63 -14.93
C PRO A 85 -5.34 21.53 -14.23
N ALA A 86 -4.70 20.38 -14.05
CA ALA A 86 -5.23 19.26 -13.31
C ALA A 86 -5.39 19.68 -11.85
N VAL A 87 -6.61 20.06 -11.48
CA VAL A 87 -7.04 20.32 -10.11
C VAL A 87 -8.33 19.53 -9.92
N ALA A 88 -8.38 18.74 -8.83
CA ALA A 88 -9.52 18.00 -8.28
C ALA A 88 -10.91 18.22 -8.93
N GLY A 89 -11.55 17.10 -9.26
CA GLY A 89 -13.01 16.94 -9.19
C GLY A 89 -13.82 17.58 -10.32
N GLY A 90 -14.12 16.79 -11.35
CA GLY A 90 -15.09 17.19 -12.38
C GLY A 90 -15.33 16.07 -13.40
N SER A 91 -16.28 15.20 -13.11
CA SER A 91 -16.78 14.18 -14.03
C SER A 91 -17.60 14.81 -15.15
N ILE A 92 -17.12 14.73 -16.39
CA ILE A 92 -17.97 14.65 -17.60
C ILE A 92 -17.36 13.55 -18.46
N ARG A 93 -18.02 12.38 -18.54
CA ARG A 93 -17.74 11.37 -19.56
C ARG A 93 -18.50 11.75 -20.85
N PRO A 94 -17.83 11.88 -22.00
CA PRO A 94 -18.49 11.82 -23.30
C PRO A 94 -19.05 10.39 -23.54
N ALA A 95 -19.90 10.25 -24.56
CA ALA A 95 -20.52 8.99 -24.95
C ALA A 95 -19.48 7.85 -25.03
N VAL A 96 -19.69 6.82 -24.20
CA VAL A 96 -18.78 5.69 -24.02
C VAL A 96 -18.91 4.74 -25.21
N GLN A 97 -17.87 4.63 -26.02
CA GLN A 97 -17.49 3.31 -26.52
C GLN A 97 -16.94 2.53 -25.33
N GLU A 98 -17.53 1.38 -25.02
CA GLU A 98 -17.15 0.55 -23.87
C GLU A 98 -15.63 0.31 -23.86
N PRO A 99 -14.91 0.67 -22.78
CA PRO A 99 -13.51 0.30 -22.65
C PRO A 99 -13.44 -1.23 -22.57
N LYS A 100 -12.77 -1.84 -23.56
CA LYS A 100 -12.47 -3.27 -23.53
C LYS A 100 -11.54 -3.53 -22.35
N VAL A 101 -11.91 -4.46 -21.46
CA VAL A 101 -10.96 -5.02 -20.49
C VAL A 101 -9.84 -5.67 -21.28
N PRO A 102 -8.57 -5.34 -21.01
CA PRO A 102 -7.47 -6.02 -21.69
C PRO A 102 -7.52 -7.51 -21.33
N GLU A 103 -7.24 -8.38 -22.30
CA GLU A 103 -7.23 -9.84 -22.11
C GLU A 103 -6.23 -10.27 -21.01
N VAL A 104 -5.16 -9.48 -20.83
CA VAL A 104 -4.17 -9.60 -19.77
C VAL A 104 -3.99 -8.25 -19.08
N LEU A 105 -4.14 -8.21 -17.76
CA LEU A 105 -3.93 -7.00 -16.96
C LEU A 105 -2.45 -6.58 -16.99
N PRO A 106 -2.15 -5.28 -17.16
CA PRO A 106 -0.78 -4.79 -17.21
C PRO A 106 -0.11 -4.82 -15.82
N SER A 107 1.24 -4.81 -15.77
CA SER A 107 2.00 -4.86 -14.51
C SER A 107 1.70 -3.68 -13.59
N GLU A 108 1.33 -2.54 -14.15
CA GLU A 108 0.94 -1.31 -13.44
C GLU A 108 -0.29 -1.52 -12.57
N PHE A 109 -1.16 -2.50 -12.89
CA PHE A 109 -2.28 -2.87 -12.02
C PHE A 109 -1.81 -3.33 -10.63
N PHE A 110 -0.63 -3.94 -10.56
CA PHE A 110 0.02 -4.30 -9.30
C PHE A 110 0.93 -3.17 -8.79
N LEU A 111 1.82 -2.65 -9.63
CA LEU A 111 2.92 -1.75 -9.24
C LEU A 111 2.48 -0.30 -8.96
N ASN A 112 1.43 0.16 -9.64
CA ASN A 112 0.97 1.54 -9.55
C ASN A 112 -0.56 1.63 -9.68
N PRO A 113 -1.31 1.14 -8.67
CA PRO A 113 -2.76 1.14 -8.68
C PRO A 113 -3.39 2.54 -8.62
N GLY A 114 -2.58 3.58 -8.37
CA GLY A 114 -3.06 4.95 -8.22
C GLY A 114 -3.81 5.20 -6.90
N PRO A 115 -4.41 6.38 -6.73
CA PRO A 115 -5.03 6.78 -5.47
C PRO A 115 -6.38 6.11 -5.19
N SER A 116 -7.11 5.67 -6.22
CA SER A 116 -8.45 5.10 -6.10
C SER A 116 -8.65 3.90 -7.05
N PRO A 117 -8.06 2.73 -6.75
CA PRO A 117 -8.17 1.55 -7.63
C PRO A 117 -9.53 0.86 -7.58
N HIS A 118 -10.38 1.17 -6.59
CA HIS A 118 -11.60 0.41 -6.26
C HIS A 118 -12.61 0.34 -7.40
N ALA A 119 -12.83 1.45 -8.12
CA ALA A 119 -13.72 1.47 -9.28
C ALA A 119 -13.25 0.55 -10.42
N THR A 120 -11.95 0.56 -10.72
CA THR A 120 -11.34 -0.35 -11.70
C THR A 120 -11.47 -1.81 -11.24
N ASN A 121 -11.20 -2.07 -9.96
CA ASN A 121 -11.34 -3.41 -9.37
C ASN A 121 -12.80 -3.91 -9.46
N ALA A 122 -13.78 -3.06 -9.20
CA ALA A 122 -15.20 -3.39 -9.30
C ALA A 122 -15.61 -3.74 -10.74
N GLU A 123 -15.16 -2.96 -11.72
CA GLU A 123 -15.43 -3.23 -13.13
C GLU A 123 -14.84 -4.59 -13.55
N LEU A 124 -13.58 -4.85 -13.21
CA LEU A 124 -12.91 -6.13 -13.51
C LEU A 124 -13.62 -7.31 -12.83
N ARG A 125 -13.90 -7.19 -11.53
CA ARG A 125 -14.57 -8.21 -10.72
C ARG A 125 -15.97 -8.55 -11.25
N SER A 126 -16.73 -7.56 -11.71
CA SER A 126 -18.07 -7.78 -12.29
C SER A 126 -18.06 -8.58 -13.59
N LYS A 127 -16.93 -8.57 -14.32
CA LYS A 127 -16.77 -9.28 -15.58
C LYS A 127 -16.23 -10.69 -15.37
N CYS A 128 -15.21 -10.83 -14.50
CA CYS A 128 -14.65 -12.12 -14.12
C CYS A 128 -13.98 -12.00 -12.73
N PRO A 129 -14.11 -13.00 -11.84
CA PRO A 129 -13.41 -12.99 -10.56
C PRO A 129 -11.91 -13.31 -10.69
N VAL A 130 -11.44 -13.83 -11.83
CA VAL A 130 -10.04 -14.23 -12.08
C VAL A 130 -9.59 -13.72 -13.44
N HIS A 131 -8.52 -12.93 -13.48
CA HIS A 131 -7.96 -12.36 -14.72
C HIS A 131 -6.50 -12.75 -14.88
N GLN A 132 -6.02 -12.93 -16.12
CA GLN A 132 -4.58 -13.00 -16.35
C GLN A 132 -3.94 -11.64 -16.05
N ILE A 133 -2.72 -11.64 -15.51
CA ILE A 133 -1.94 -10.44 -15.19
C ILE A 133 -0.49 -10.63 -15.61
N ASN A 134 0.13 -9.58 -16.16
CA ASN A 134 1.54 -9.59 -16.52
C ASN A 134 2.42 -9.28 -15.30
N TYR A 135 2.32 -10.08 -14.23
CA TYR A 135 3.10 -9.86 -13.01
C TYR A 135 3.52 -11.18 -12.33
N PRO A 136 4.83 -11.41 -12.08
CA PRO A 136 5.96 -10.65 -12.61
C PRO A 136 5.97 -10.64 -14.16
N PRO A 137 6.54 -9.62 -14.82
CA PRO A 137 6.56 -9.51 -16.28
C PRO A 137 7.10 -10.78 -16.95
N GLY A 138 6.35 -11.25 -17.94
CA GLY A 138 6.68 -12.45 -18.71
C GLY A 138 6.42 -13.78 -17.99
N SER A 139 5.88 -13.77 -16.75
CA SER A 139 5.34 -14.96 -16.10
C SER A 139 3.94 -15.30 -16.62
N GLU A 140 3.54 -16.56 -16.43
CA GLU A 140 2.11 -16.89 -16.46
C GLU A 140 1.55 -16.62 -15.06
N ALA A 141 0.55 -15.73 -14.98
CA ALA A 141 0.04 -15.29 -13.70
C ALA A 141 -1.44 -14.86 -13.77
N TYR A 142 -2.13 -15.01 -12.65
CA TYR A 142 -3.55 -14.73 -12.50
C TYR A 142 -3.79 -13.85 -11.27
N ALA A 143 -4.63 -12.83 -11.41
CA ALA A 143 -5.15 -12.01 -10.32
C ALA A 143 -6.56 -12.48 -9.95
N VAL A 144 -6.79 -12.75 -8.66
CA VAL A 144 -8.08 -13.19 -8.10
C VAL A 144 -8.71 -12.03 -7.32
N LEU A 145 -9.88 -11.57 -7.76
CA LEU A 145 -10.50 -10.30 -7.33
C LEU A 145 -11.76 -10.50 -6.48
N GLY A 146 -12.50 -11.59 -6.69
CA GLY A 146 -13.76 -11.85 -5.99
C GLY A 146 -13.55 -12.42 -4.60
N HIS A 147 -14.29 -11.95 -3.60
CA HIS A 147 -14.14 -12.30 -2.19
C HIS A 147 -14.20 -13.81 -1.96
N ARG A 148 -15.21 -14.50 -2.52
CA ARG A 148 -15.35 -15.95 -2.40
C ARG A 148 -14.16 -16.70 -3.04
N ALA A 149 -13.73 -16.28 -4.23
CA ALA A 149 -12.61 -16.91 -4.94
C ALA A 149 -11.27 -16.69 -4.20
N VAL A 150 -11.08 -15.50 -3.63
CA VAL A 150 -9.93 -15.20 -2.76
C VAL A 150 -9.95 -16.09 -1.51
N ALA A 151 -11.10 -16.22 -0.85
CA ALA A 151 -11.25 -17.08 0.33
C ALA A 151 -10.98 -18.56 0.02
N GLU A 152 -11.49 -19.07 -1.11
CA GLU A 152 -11.21 -20.42 -1.62
C GLU A 152 -9.72 -20.63 -1.83
N ALA A 153 -9.07 -19.72 -2.55
CA ALA A 153 -7.64 -19.77 -2.86
C ALA A 153 -6.73 -19.68 -1.61
N PHE A 154 -7.20 -19.08 -0.51
CA PHE A 154 -6.47 -19.11 0.76
C PHE A 154 -6.37 -20.51 1.38
N THR A 155 -7.34 -21.37 1.11
CA THR A 155 -7.44 -22.72 1.68
C THR A 155 -7.07 -23.83 0.70
N ASP A 156 -6.84 -23.50 -0.57
CA ASP A 156 -6.49 -24.46 -1.59
C ASP A 156 -5.02 -24.89 -1.48
N SER A 157 -4.78 -26.14 -1.09
CA SER A 157 -3.44 -26.71 -0.93
C SER A 157 -2.67 -26.87 -2.25
N ARG A 158 -3.33 -26.69 -3.40
CA ARG A 158 -2.66 -26.69 -4.72
C ARG A 158 -1.91 -25.38 -4.98
N LEU A 159 -2.16 -24.36 -4.17
CA LEU A 159 -1.48 -23.06 -4.23
C LEU A 159 -0.36 -23.02 -3.18
N SER A 160 0.82 -23.48 -3.59
CA SER A 160 2.01 -23.53 -2.75
C SER A 160 2.59 -22.15 -2.47
N LYS A 161 3.18 -21.99 -1.27
CA LYS A 161 3.94 -20.79 -0.89
C LYS A 161 5.45 -21.02 -0.86
N GLU A 162 5.91 -22.21 -1.25
CA GLU A 162 7.33 -22.58 -1.30
C GLU A 162 7.97 -22.09 -2.61
N ALA A 163 9.08 -21.36 -2.50
CA ALA A 163 9.80 -20.82 -3.65
C ALA A 163 10.34 -21.94 -4.56
N GLU A 164 10.59 -23.12 -4.02
CA GLU A 164 11.06 -24.32 -4.72
C GLU A 164 10.09 -24.80 -5.80
N ASN A 165 8.80 -24.49 -5.65
CA ASN A 165 7.74 -24.84 -6.61
C ASN A 165 7.58 -23.80 -7.75
N LEU A 166 8.32 -22.69 -7.70
CA LEU A 166 8.33 -21.71 -8.79
C LEU A 166 9.02 -22.26 -10.04
N PRO A 167 8.67 -21.75 -11.24
CA PRO A 167 9.42 -22.02 -12.45
C PRO A 167 10.92 -21.67 -12.29
N PRO A 168 11.87 -22.42 -12.90
CA PRO A 168 13.30 -22.33 -12.59
C PRO A 168 13.86 -20.91 -12.56
N ARG A 169 13.56 -20.09 -13.57
CA ARG A 169 14.05 -18.70 -13.63
C ARG A 169 13.63 -17.84 -12.43
N PHE A 170 12.43 -18.07 -11.89
CA PHE A 170 11.89 -17.31 -10.77
C PHE A 170 12.38 -17.91 -9.45
N ARG A 171 12.36 -19.24 -9.33
CA ARG A 171 12.92 -19.94 -8.17
C ARG A 171 14.37 -19.51 -7.90
N ASP A 172 15.21 -19.59 -8.93
CA ASP A 172 16.65 -19.34 -8.77
C ASP A 172 16.91 -17.87 -8.40
N ARG A 173 16.13 -16.93 -8.97
CA ARG A 173 16.18 -15.51 -8.61
C ARG A 173 15.71 -15.26 -7.18
N ALA A 174 14.56 -15.81 -6.77
CA ALA A 174 14.02 -15.65 -5.42
C ALA A 174 15.00 -16.17 -4.35
N LEU A 175 15.48 -17.41 -4.52
CA LEU A 175 16.33 -18.08 -3.54
C LEU A 175 17.74 -17.48 -3.42
N SER A 176 18.21 -16.78 -4.46
CA SER A 176 19.53 -16.13 -4.48
C SER A 176 19.52 -14.67 -4.01
N SER A 177 18.36 -14.01 -3.98
CA SER A 177 18.26 -12.57 -3.70
C SER A 177 17.44 -12.23 -2.46
N SER A 178 16.53 -13.10 -1.99
CA SER A 178 15.64 -12.78 -0.88
C SER A 178 15.74 -13.78 0.26
N LEU A 179 16.28 -13.36 1.40
CA LEU A 179 16.23 -14.13 2.65
C LEU A 179 14.77 -14.37 3.10
N LEU A 180 13.86 -13.43 2.84
CA LEU A 180 12.45 -13.54 3.21
C LEU A 180 11.74 -14.71 2.53
N MET A 181 12.18 -15.09 1.33
CA MET A 181 11.63 -16.23 0.59
C MET A 181 12.30 -17.56 0.95
N VAL A 182 13.28 -17.55 1.87
CA VAL A 182 13.87 -18.78 2.40
C VAL A 182 12.98 -19.32 3.51
N ARG A 183 12.09 -20.25 3.18
CA ARG A 183 11.33 -21.16 4.08
C ARG A 183 11.12 -20.63 5.52
N ASN A 184 10.19 -19.71 5.70
CA ASN A 184 9.60 -19.34 7.00
C ASN A 184 8.09 -19.65 6.97
N LEU A 185 7.35 -19.45 8.07
CA LEU A 185 5.90 -19.74 8.09
C LEU A 185 5.06 -18.96 7.06
N GLY A 186 5.58 -17.87 6.50
CA GLY A 186 4.94 -17.12 5.41
C GLY A 186 5.18 -17.72 4.03
N PHE A 187 6.16 -18.61 3.88
CA PHE A 187 6.66 -19.19 2.61
C PHE A 187 6.99 -20.68 2.77
N ALA A 188 6.09 -21.43 3.42
CA ALA A 188 6.21 -22.87 3.62
C ALA A 188 4.82 -23.50 3.55
N ASP A 189 4.74 -24.74 3.07
CA ASP A 189 3.49 -25.50 3.05
C ASP A 189 3.47 -26.53 4.20
N PRO A 190 2.33 -27.17 4.53
CA PRO A 190 2.32 -28.31 5.43
C PRO A 190 3.23 -29.46 4.92
N PRO A 191 3.96 -30.16 5.81
CA PRO A 191 3.94 -30.04 7.26
C PRO A 191 4.88 -28.97 7.84
N ASP A 192 5.81 -28.43 7.05
CA ASP A 192 6.84 -27.49 7.52
C ASP A 192 6.25 -26.20 8.07
N HIS A 193 5.18 -25.68 7.45
CA HIS A 193 4.43 -24.54 7.97
C HIS A 193 4.05 -24.69 9.45
N ALA A 194 3.54 -25.87 9.85
CA ALA A 194 3.12 -26.13 11.22
C ALA A 194 4.32 -26.16 12.18
N ARG A 195 5.45 -26.74 11.73
CA ARG A 195 6.72 -26.75 12.48
C ARG A 195 7.24 -25.32 12.70
N LEU A 196 7.32 -24.51 11.66
CA LEU A 196 7.83 -23.13 11.69
C LEU A 196 6.91 -22.18 12.48
N ARG A 197 5.59 -22.40 12.43
CA ARG A 197 4.59 -21.57 13.13
C ARG A 197 4.53 -21.84 14.64
N ARG A 198 4.91 -23.04 15.09
CA ARG A 198 4.74 -23.48 16.48
C ARG A 198 5.54 -22.66 17.50
N PRO A 199 6.83 -22.34 17.30
CA PRO A 199 7.60 -21.50 18.23
C PRO A 199 7.02 -20.09 18.40
N ILE A 200 6.40 -19.57 17.35
CA ILE A 200 5.90 -18.18 17.28
C ILE A 200 4.50 -18.06 17.88
N SER A 201 3.63 -19.04 17.62
CA SER A 201 2.19 -18.92 17.90
C SER A 201 1.85 -18.59 19.36
N ARG A 202 2.63 -19.12 20.32
CA ARG A 202 2.40 -18.85 21.75
C ARG A 202 2.62 -17.40 22.12
N ALA A 203 3.61 -16.75 21.50
CA ALA A 203 3.93 -15.35 21.75
C ALA A 203 2.78 -14.43 21.33
N PHE A 204 2.11 -14.76 20.22
CA PHE A 204 1.02 -13.95 19.68
C PHE A 204 -0.39 -14.33 20.15
N LEU A 205 -0.51 -15.12 21.22
CA LEU A 205 -1.82 -15.41 21.79
C LEU A 205 -2.47 -14.14 22.37
N PRO A 206 -3.81 -14.00 22.35
CA PRO A 206 -4.50 -12.80 22.82
C PRO A 206 -4.08 -12.32 24.21
N ASN A 207 -3.90 -13.24 25.18
CA ASN A 207 -3.49 -12.89 26.53
C ASN A 207 -2.05 -12.34 26.58
N ALA A 208 -1.11 -12.99 25.87
CA ALA A 208 0.28 -12.54 25.82
C ALA A 208 0.43 -11.17 25.14
N ILE A 209 -0.42 -10.90 24.14
CA ILE A 209 -0.48 -9.61 23.46
C ILE A 209 -1.16 -8.54 24.34
N ALA A 210 -2.20 -8.90 25.10
CA ALA A 210 -2.88 -7.96 25.99
C ALA A 210 -1.93 -7.39 27.06
N ASP A 211 -0.98 -8.19 27.55
CA ASP A 211 0.06 -7.76 28.51
C ASP A 211 0.98 -6.66 27.95
N LEU A 212 1.04 -6.47 26.62
CA LEU A 212 1.83 -5.43 25.98
C LEU A 212 1.12 -4.06 25.99
N ARG A 213 -0.19 -4.00 26.28
CA ARG A 213 -0.99 -2.76 26.22
C ARG A 213 -0.36 -1.58 26.97
N PRO A 214 0.10 -1.71 28.23
CA PRO A 214 0.69 -0.59 28.95
C PRO A 214 1.93 -0.05 28.25
N ARG A 215 2.81 -0.93 27.76
CA ARG A 215 4.04 -0.51 27.08
C ARG A 215 3.74 0.13 25.73
N ILE A 216 2.79 -0.40 24.97
CA ILE A 216 2.37 0.21 23.69
C ILE A 216 1.77 1.60 23.93
N GLN A 217 0.98 1.78 24.99
CA GLN A 217 0.44 3.09 25.38
C GLN A 217 1.58 4.08 25.68
N ASP A 218 2.59 3.69 26.47
CA ASP A 218 3.75 4.56 26.73
C ASP A 218 4.44 5.00 25.45
N VAL A 219 4.67 4.08 24.51
CA VAL A 219 5.31 4.41 23.21
C VAL A 219 4.46 5.39 22.41
N VAL A 220 3.13 5.19 22.37
CA VAL A 220 2.20 6.12 21.71
C VAL A 220 2.25 7.50 22.35
N ASP A 221 2.23 7.58 23.69
CA ASP A 221 2.27 8.85 24.40
C ASP A 221 3.62 9.56 24.25
N ASP A 222 4.73 8.83 24.32
CA ASP A 222 6.08 9.35 24.13
C ASP A 222 6.25 9.92 22.71
N LEU A 223 5.70 9.26 21.69
CA LEU A 223 5.74 9.77 20.31
C LEU A 223 4.89 11.03 20.16
N ILE A 224 3.65 11.05 20.69
CA ILE A 224 2.77 12.22 20.64
C ILE A 224 3.40 13.41 21.39
N ASP A 225 4.11 13.17 22.50
CA ASP A 225 4.82 14.20 23.28
C ASP A 225 5.95 14.91 22.49
N THR A 226 6.36 14.36 21.34
CA THR A 226 7.30 15.03 20.44
C THR A 226 6.65 15.99 19.44
N PHE A 227 5.32 15.93 19.25
CA PHE A 227 4.66 16.71 18.20
C PHE A 227 4.64 18.21 18.53
N PRO A 228 4.94 19.10 17.59
CA PRO A 228 4.74 20.53 17.78
C PRO A 228 3.24 20.84 17.93
N ALA A 229 2.89 21.70 18.90
CA ALA A 229 1.52 22.16 19.11
C ALA A 229 1.51 23.65 19.52
N PRO A 230 1.06 24.56 18.64
CA PRO A 230 0.61 24.32 17.27
C PRO A 230 1.77 23.96 16.32
N GLY A 231 1.50 23.17 15.27
CA GLY A 231 2.49 22.85 14.25
C GLY A 231 2.01 21.88 13.17
N GLU A 232 2.90 21.49 12.27
CA GLU A 232 2.65 20.51 11.21
C GLU A 232 3.67 19.37 11.31
N ILE A 233 3.21 18.14 11.02
CA ILE A 233 4.04 16.94 10.98
C ILE A 233 3.63 16.06 9.79
N ASP A 234 4.56 15.25 9.30
CA ASP A 234 4.19 14.04 8.57
C ASP A 234 3.86 12.92 9.59
N LEU A 235 2.60 12.48 9.64
CA LEU A 235 2.17 11.46 10.58
C LEU A 235 2.89 10.12 10.35
N LEU A 236 3.29 9.80 9.10
CA LEU A 236 4.01 8.56 8.85
C LEU A 236 5.38 8.57 9.53
N GLY A 237 6.20 9.57 9.23
CA GLY A 237 7.54 9.69 9.81
C GLY A 237 7.53 9.96 11.32
N ALA A 238 6.57 10.74 11.82
CA ALA A 238 6.53 11.13 13.23
C ALA A 238 5.88 10.06 14.15
N PHE A 239 5.03 9.17 13.63
CA PHE A 239 4.21 8.30 14.47
C PHE A 239 3.96 6.91 13.89
N ALA A 240 3.42 6.83 12.67
CA ALA A 240 2.91 5.56 12.14
C ALA A 240 4.04 4.55 11.85
N LEU A 241 5.21 4.99 11.40
CA LEU A 241 6.39 4.13 11.25
C LEU A 241 7.10 3.87 12.60
N PRO A 242 7.43 4.90 13.43
CA PRO A 242 8.16 4.67 14.68
C PRO A 242 7.45 3.79 15.71
N LEU A 243 6.12 3.88 15.82
CA LEU A 243 5.33 3.13 16.82
C LEU A 243 5.49 1.61 16.65
N PRO A 244 5.05 1.00 15.54
CA PRO A 244 5.12 -0.44 15.38
C PRO A 244 6.56 -0.96 15.27
N LEU A 245 7.50 -0.16 14.75
CA LEU A 245 8.92 -0.53 14.78
C LEU A 245 9.42 -0.67 16.22
N THR A 246 9.09 0.30 17.07
CA THR A 246 9.46 0.31 18.48
C THR A 246 8.89 -0.92 19.19
N VAL A 247 7.60 -1.19 18.99
CA VAL A 247 6.89 -2.33 19.60
C VAL A 247 7.51 -3.66 19.17
N ILE A 248 7.71 -3.90 17.86
CA ILE A 248 8.25 -5.19 17.40
C ILE A 248 9.72 -5.38 17.80
N CYS A 249 10.52 -4.31 17.82
CA CYS A 249 11.92 -4.37 18.27
C CYS A 249 12.00 -4.72 19.76
N GLU A 250 11.21 -4.07 20.62
CA GLU A 250 11.18 -4.39 22.05
C GLU A 250 10.67 -5.81 22.29
N TYR A 251 9.65 -6.23 21.54
CA TYR A 251 9.08 -7.56 21.67
C TYR A 251 10.03 -8.69 21.22
N LEU A 252 10.82 -8.45 20.17
CA LEU A 252 11.92 -9.32 19.77
C LEU A 252 13.14 -9.22 20.69
N GLY A 253 13.24 -8.22 21.55
CA GLY A 253 14.42 -7.99 22.38
C GLY A 253 15.61 -7.44 21.58
N ILE A 254 15.35 -6.67 20.53
CA ILE A 254 16.33 -5.99 19.71
C ILE A 254 16.72 -4.65 20.38
N PRO A 255 18.02 -4.30 20.44
CA PRO A 255 18.47 -3.05 21.05
C PRO A 255 17.89 -1.80 20.35
N VAL A 256 17.46 -0.82 21.16
CA VAL A 256 16.82 0.42 20.69
C VAL A 256 17.72 1.22 19.75
N GLN A 257 19.03 1.26 20.03
CA GLN A 257 19.99 2.03 19.23
C GLN A 257 20.14 1.52 17.78
N ASP A 258 19.78 0.27 17.51
CA ASP A 258 19.93 -0.34 16.18
C ASP A 258 18.69 -0.15 15.30
N ARG A 259 17.61 0.46 15.83
CA ARG A 259 16.34 0.69 15.13
C ARG A 259 16.46 1.32 13.74
N PRO A 260 17.34 2.33 13.50
CA PRO A 260 17.48 2.93 12.17
C PRO A 260 17.88 1.93 11.07
N LEU A 261 18.68 0.90 11.39
CA LEU A 261 19.09 -0.13 10.42
C LEU A 261 17.87 -0.92 9.91
N PHE A 262 16.90 -1.19 10.79
CA PHE A 262 15.73 -1.97 10.42
C PHE A 262 14.72 -1.20 9.58
N LEU A 263 14.73 0.15 9.60
CA LEU A 263 13.92 0.95 8.69
C LEU A 263 14.38 0.73 7.24
N GLU A 264 15.70 0.80 7.02
CA GLU A 264 16.32 0.60 5.72
C GLU A 264 16.16 -0.85 5.23
N TRP A 265 16.61 -1.83 6.03
CA TRP A 265 16.48 -3.24 5.66
C TRP A 265 15.01 -3.66 5.52
N GLY A 266 14.13 -3.19 6.40
CA GLY A 266 12.70 -3.50 6.33
C GLY A 266 12.04 -2.96 5.07
N TYR A 267 12.47 -1.80 4.56
CA TYR A 267 12.01 -1.28 3.28
C TYR A 267 12.53 -2.13 2.11
N ILE A 268 13.86 -2.29 2.00
CA ILE A 268 14.53 -2.98 0.88
C ILE A 268 14.10 -4.45 0.81
N LEU A 269 14.20 -5.18 1.93
CA LEU A 269 13.91 -6.62 1.99
C LEU A 269 12.42 -6.96 1.91
N SER A 270 11.53 -5.96 1.94
CA SER A 270 10.09 -6.14 1.68
C SER A 270 9.71 -6.03 0.20
N GLN A 271 10.63 -5.61 -0.66
CA GLN A 271 10.38 -5.47 -2.10
C GLN A 271 10.34 -6.84 -2.79
N ASP A 272 9.66 -6.91 -3.93
CA ASP A 272 9.59 -8.13 -4.72
C ASP A 272 10.93 -8.40 -5.41
N PRO A 273 11.59 -9.55 -5.14
CA PRO A 273 12.86 -9.89 -5.76
C PRO A 273 12.80 -10.00 -7.30
N PHE A 274 11.61 -10.16 -7.89
CA PHE A 274 11.42 -10.23 -9.33
C PHE A 274 11.43 -8.87 -10.02
N GLN A 275 11.30 -7.77 -9.27
CA GLN A 275 11.21 -6.41 -9.81
C GLN A 275 12.27 -5.47 -9.27
N HIS A 276 12.65 -5.63 -8.01
CA HIS A 276 13.63 -4.75 -7.38
C HIS A 276 15.07 -5.10 -7.75
N ALA A 277 16.00 -4.18 -7.46
CA ALA A 277 17.42 -4.33 -7.80
C ALA A 277 18.04 -5.47 -6.99
N GLU A 278 18.54 -6.49 -7.70
CA GLU A 278 19.09 -7.70 -7.07
C GLU A 278 20.30 -7.41 -6.18
N SER A 279 21.14 -6.44 -6.57
CA SER A 279 22.31 -6.02 -5.81
C SER A 279 21.94 -5.38 -4.46
N GLU A 280 20.86 -4.58 -4.42
CA GLU A 280 20.39 -3.94 -3.18
C GLU A 280 19.83 -4.97 -2.21
N LEU A 281 19.04 -5.92 -2.71
CA LEU A 281 18.50 -7.02 -1.91
C LEU A 281 19.59 -7.92 -1.33
N LYS A 282 20.62 -8.25 -2.13
CA LYS A 282 21.75 -9.06 -1.68
C LYS A 282 22.56 -8.35 -0.60
N ALA A 283 22.92 -7.09 -0.81
CA ALA A 283 23.66 -6.30 0.18
C ALA A 283 22.89 -6.20 1.51
N ALA A 284 21.60 -5.83 1.46
CA ALA A 284 20.76 -5.77 2.66
C ALA A 284 20.60 -7.16 3.34
N THR A 285 20.54 -8.24 2.56
CA THR A 285 20.48 -9.61 3.09
C THR A 285 21.76 -10.00 3.83
N GLU A 286 22.93 -9.66 3.27
CA GLU A 286 24.23 -9.93 3.88
C GLU A 286 24.38 -9.16 5.19
N GLU A 287 24.10 -7.85 5.20
CA GLU A 287 24.18 -7.01 6.40
C GLU A 287 23.21 -7.47 7.50
N PHE A 288 21.96 -7.78 7.13
CA PHE A 288 20.96 -8.31 8.05
C PHE A 288 21.41 -9.64 8.66
N THR A 289 21.92 -10.55 7.82
CA THR A 289 22.41 -11.87 8.24
C THR A 289 23.57 -11.73 9.22
N ASP A 290 24.53 -10.89 8.92
CA ASP A 290 25.70 -10.62 9.77
C ASP A 290 25.30 -10.05 11.14
N TYR A 291 24.40 -9.08 11.14
CA TYR A 291 23.90 -8.49 12.37
C TYR A 291 23.17 -9.52 13.25
N PHE A 292 22.19 -10.23 12.68
CA PHE A 292 21.38 -11.16 13.45
C PHE A 292 22.15 -12.41 13.85
N THR A 293 23.14 -12.86 13.09
CA THR A 293 24.06 -13.93 13.51
C THR A 293 24.79 -13.55 14.79
N ARG A 294 25.32 -12.32 14.88
CA ARG A 294 25.99 -11.82 16.10
C ARG A 294 25.00 -11.64 17.26
N LEU A 295 23.80 -11.13 16.99
CA LEU A 295 22.79 -10.92 18.02
C LEU A 295 22.27 -12.25 18.59
N VAL A 296 22.01 -13.23 17.73
CA VAL A 296 21.62 -14.60 18.10
C VAL A 296 22.72 -15.26 18.94
N ALA A 297 23.99 -15.16 18.52
CA ALA A 297 25.10 -15.72 19.28
C ALA A 297 25.20 -15.11 20.69
N ARG A 298 25.04 -13.79 20.83
CA ARG A 298 24.98 -13.12 22.14
C ARG A 298 23.77 -13.57 22.94
N ARG A 299 22.60 -13.68 22.31
CA ARG A 299 21.35 -14.09 22.98
C ARG A 299 21.42 -15.53 23.47
N ARG A 300 22.09 -16.42 22.74
CA ARG A 300 22.33 -17.81 23.15
C ARG A 300 23.14 -17.91 24.45
N THR A 301 24.01 -16.95 24.73
CA THR A 301 24.77 -16.90 26.01
C THR A 301 24.04 -16.19 27.16
N ASP A 302 23.00 -15.41 26.87
CA ASP A 302 22.22 -14.62 27.84
C ASP A 302 20.74 -14.59 27.43
N LEU A 303 20.04 -15.72 27.61
CA LEU A 303 18.62 -15.83 27.25
C LEU A 303 17.77 -14.94 28.16
N ARG A 304 16.78 -14.27 27.54
CA ARG A 304 15.90 -13.30 28.18
C ARG A 304 14.43 -13.72 28.04
N LYS A 305 13.53 -12.87 28.54
CA LYS A 305 12.08 -12.99 28.38
C LYS A 305 11.61 -12.19 27.16
N ASP A 306 12.00 -12.63 25.97
CA ASP A 306 11.65 -12.00 24.69
C ASP A 306 11.54 -13.04 23.57
N LEU A 307 10.93 -12.64 22.45
CA LEU A 307 10.65 -13.56 21.36
C LEU A 307 11.93 -14.09 20.68
N LEU A 308 13.01 -13.30 20.62
CA LEU A 308 14.29 -13.80 20.10
C LEU A 308 14.82 -14.96 20.95
N SER A 309 14.69 -14.91 22.27
CA SER A 309 15.08 -16.03 23.14
C SER A 309 14.28 -17.30 22.86
N GLU A 310 12.98 -17.20 22.59
CA GLU A 310 12.15 -18.34 22.20
C GLU A 310 12.56 -18.93 20.84
N LEU A 311 12.88 -18.06 19.87
CA LEU A 311 13.35 -18.48 18.55
C LEU A 311 14.73 -19.15 18.62
N VAL A 312 15.64 -18.63 19.45
CA VAL A 312 16.94 -19.26 19.72
C VAL A 312 16.77 -20.65 20.35
N ARG A 313 15.88 -20.80 21.33
CA ARG A 313 15.58 -22.13 21.91
C ARG A 313 15.03 -23.10 20.88
N ALA A 314 14.19 -22.63 19.96
CA ALA A 314 13.66 -23.47 18.88
C ALA A 314 14.75 -23.89 17.88
N ALA A 315 15.71 -23.01 17.59
CA ALA A 315 16.87 -23.36 16.77
C ALA A 315 17.78 -24.39 17.47
N ASP A 316 18.07 -24.19 18.76
CA ASP A 316 18.91 -25.10 19.55
C ASP A 316 18.27 -26.47 19.80
N SER A 317 16.95 -26.60 19.59
CA SER A 317 16.22 -27.87 19.64
C SER A 317 15.96 -28.49 18.26
N ASP A 318 16.68 -28.06 17.23
CA ASP A 318 16.52 -28.48 15.82
C ASP A 318 15.11 -28.27 15.24
N ALA A 319 14.28 -27.42 15.85
CA ALA A 319 12.96 -27.09 15.32
C ALA A 319 13.02 -26.04 14.21
N LEU A 320 14.08 -25.21 14.21
CA LEU A 320 14.44 -24.24 13.18
C LEU A 320 15.90 -24.43 12.79
N SER A 321 16.24 -24.44 11.50
CA SER A 321 17.62 -24.23 11.09
C SER A 321 18.05 -22.77 11.30
N GLU A 322 19.36 -22.48 11.33
CA GLU A 322 19.87 -21.11 11.43
C GLU A 322 19.33 -20.20 10.31
N ARG A 323 19.18 -20.72 9.08
CA ARG A 323 18.63 -19.94 7.96
C ARG A 323 17.12 -19.69 8.13
N GLU A 324 16.37 -20.67 8.63
CA GLU A 324 14.94 -20.52 8.96
C GLU A 324 14.74 -19.55 10.12
N LEU A 325 15.64 -19.55 11.12
CA LEU A 325 15.65 -18.59 12.22
C LEU A 325 15.79 -17.16 11.71
N LEU A 326 16.82 -16.88 10.91
CA LEU A 326 17.07 -15.54 10.36
C LEU A 326 15.92 -15.07 9.46
N SER A 327 15.42 -15.95 8.59
CA SER A 327 14.26 -15.68 7.74
C SER A 327 12.98 -15.41 8.55
N THR A 328 12.78 -16.14 9.66
CA THR A 328 11.65 -15.92 10.57
C THR A 328 11.75 -14.56 11.27
N ILE A 329 12.94 -14.18 11.75
CA ILE A 329 13.17 -12.85 12.35
C ILE A 329 12.87 -11.75 11.31
N LEU A 330 13.35 -11.91 10.08
CA LEU A 330 13.08 -10.97 8.99
C LEU A 330 11.58 -10.82 8.70
N LEU A 331 10.85 -11.94 8.60
CA LEU A 331 9.40 -11.92 8.41
C LEU A 331 8.71 -11.16 9.53
N LEU A 332 9.03 -11.44 10.79
CA LEU A 332 8.40 -10.81 11.95
C LEU A 332 8.65 -9.30 11.99
N LEU A 333 9.86 -8.87 11.63
CA LEU A 333 10.21 -7.45 11.54
C LEU A 333 9.42 -6.73 10.44
N ILE A 334 9.42 -7.27 9.22
CA ILE A 334 8.71 -6.66 8.08
C ILE A 334 7.20 -6.63 8.35
N ALA A 335 6.63 -7.79 8.70
CA ALA A 335 5.19 -7.93 8.90
C ALA A 335 4.69 -7.16 10.12
N GLY A 336 5.48 -7.08 11.20
CA GLY A 336 5.13 -6.36 12.42
C GLY A 336 5.23 -4.84 12.34
N HIS A 337 5.98 -4.32 11.36
CA HIS A 337 6.23 -2.89 11.20
C HIS A 337 5.37 -2.25 10.11
N LYS A 338 5.58 -2.62 8.84
CA LYS A 338 5.02 -1.90 7.67
C LYS A 338 3.48 -1.97 7.63
N THR A 339 2.91 -3.10 8.05
CA THR A 339 1.45 -3.31 7.99
C THR A 339 0.71 -2.43 9.00
N VAL A 340 1.22 -2.28 10.22
CA VAL A 340 0.59 -1.45 11.26
C VAL A 340 0.79 0.04 10.94
N ALA A 341 1.94 0.42 10.38
CA ALA A 341 2.18 1.78 9.92
C ALA A 341 1.15 2.22 8.87
N ASN A 342 0.92 1.36 7.87
CA ASN A 342 -0.09 1.61 6.84
C ASN A 342 -1.51 1.59 7.40
N LEU A 343 -1.83 0.74 8.39
CA LEU A 343 -3.14 0.76 9.04
C LEU A 343 -3.40 2.14 9.67
N ILE A 344 -2.43 2.66 10.43
CA ILE A 344 -2.53 3.97 11.10
C ILE A 344 -2.60 5.10 10.07
N GLY A 345 -1.72 5.09 9.06
CA GLY A 345 -1.68 6.09 8.01
C GLY A 345 -2.96 6.11 7.18
N ASN A 346 -3.34 4.98 6.60
CA ASN A 346 -4.54 4.85 5.76
C ASN A 346 -5.80 5.13 6.57
N GLY A 347 -5.92 4.58 7.78
CA GLY A 347 -7.06 4.81 8.66
C GLY A 347 -7.21 6.28 9.06
N THR A 348 -6.10 6.97 9.33
CA THR A 348 -6.15 8.42 9.62
C THR A 348 -6.58 9.23 8.40
N ALA A 349 -6.06 8.92 7.21
CA ALA A 349 -6.48 9.56 5.96
C ALA A 349 -7.98 9.30 5.66
N LEU A 350 -8.46 8.07 5.91
CA LEU A 350 -9.88 7.73 5.77
C LEU A 350 -10.75 8.54 6.72
N LEU A 351 -10.39 8.63 8.00
CA LEU A 351 -11.14 9.43 8.98
C LEU A 351 -11.18 10.92 8.60
N LEU A 352 -10.05 11.48 8.17
CA LEU A 352 -9.97 12.88 7.73
C LEU A 352 -10.77 13.15 6.45
N GLY A 353 -10.93 12.14 5.58
CA GLY A 353 -11.82 12.19 4.42
C GLY A 353 -13.31 11.95 4.74
N HIS A 354 -13.63 11.50 5.95
CA HIS A 354 -14.99 11.17 6.40
C HIS A 354 -15.29 11.81 7.76
N PRO A 355 -15.43 13.15 7.84
CA PRO A 355 -15.54 13.88 9.10
C PRO A 355 -16.69 13.41 9.99
N GLY A 356 -17.83 12.99 9.41
CA GLY A 356 -18.94 12.42 10.19
C GLY A 356 -18.58 11.11 10.91
N GLN A 357 -17.75 10.25 10.31
CA GLN A 357 -17.26 9.03 10.96
C GLN A 357 -16.21 9.38 12.03
N LEU A 358 -15.34 10.36 11.76
CA LEU A 358 -14.36 10.85 12.74
C LEU A 358 -15.02 11.44 13.98
N ASP A 359 -16.04 12.27 13.81
CA ASP A 359 -16.78 12.87 14.93
C ASP A 359 -17.54 11.82 15.75
N LEU A 360 -18.07 10.77 15.10
CA LEU A 360 -18.66 9.63 15.78
C LEU A 360 -17.64 8.91 16.68
N LEU A 361 -16.43 8.64 16.19
CA LEU A 361 -15.38 7.99 17.00
C LEU A 361 -14.86 8.88 18.14
N ARG A 362 -14.84 10.21 17.96
CA ARG A 362 -14.48 11.14 19.05
C ARG A 362 -15.50 11.13 20.17
N THR A 363 -16.78 11.01 19.85
CA THR A 363 -17.88 11.03 20.82
C THR A 363 -18.19 9.64 21.40
N THR A 364 -17.84 8.57 20.69
CA THR A 364 -18.04 7.18 21.10
C THR A 364 -16.77 6.34 20.87
N PRO A 365 -15.72 6.52 21.70
CA PRO A 365 -14.43 5.82 21.51
C PRO A 365 -14.52 4.29 21.56
N GLU A 366 -15.59 3.74 22.15
CA GLU A 366 -15.84 2.29 22.22
C GLU A 366 -16.02 1.65 20.83
N LEU A 367 -16.27 2.46 19.79
CA LEU A 367 -16.37 2.01 18.40
C LEU A 367 -15.01 1.83 17.71
N ILE A 368 -13.91 2.30 18.30
CA ILE A 368 -12.58 2.26 17.66
C ILE A 368 -12.16 0.83 17.26
N PRO A 369 -12.38 -0.23 18.06
CA PRO A 369 -12.10 -1.59 17.62
C PRO A 369 -12.87 -1.99 16.35
N ALA A 370 -14.14 -1.61 16.22
CA ALA A 370 -14.91 -1.87 15.00
C ALA A 370 -14.44 -1.01 13.82
N ALA A 371 -14.05 0.24 14.09
CA ALA A 371 -13.47 1.15 13.10
C ALA A 371 -12.17 0.60 12.51
N VAL A 372 -11.31 -0.02 13.33
CA VAL A 372 -10.07 -0.67 12.88
C VAL A 372 -10.38 -1.79 11.88
N GLU A 373 -11.39 -2.62 12.14
CA GLU A 373 -11.82 -3.65 11.18
C GLU A 373 -12.34 -3.03 9.88
N GLU A 374 -13.08 -1.92 9.95
CA GLU A 374 -13.53 -1.23 8.74
C GLU A 374 -12.37 -0.60 7.95
N MET A 375 -11.38 -0.01 8.62
CA MET A 375 -10.17 0.51 7.96
C MET A 375 -9.39 -0.61 7.25
N LEU A 376 -9.29 -1.77 7.90
CA LEU A 376 -8.65 -2.96 7.33
C LEU A 376 -9.43 -3.51 6.13
N ARG A 377 -10.77 -3.48 6.15
CA ARG A 377 -11.59 -3.83 5.00
C ARG A 377 -11.39 -2.84 3.84
N PHE A 378 -11.46 -1.54 4.13
CA PHE A 378 -11.58 -0.49 3.14
C PHE A 378 -10.24 -0.14 2.45
N GLU A 379 -9.17 0.06 3.24
CA GLU A 379 -7.81 0.36 2.75
C GLU A 379 -6.78 -0.46 3.56
N GLY A 380 -6.99 -1.77 3.59
CA GLY A 380 -6.11 -2.71 4.29
C GLY A 380 -4.65 -2.61 3.86
N SER A 381 -3.75 -2.70 4.83
CA SER A 381 -2.31 -2.46 4.65
C SER A 381 -1.63 -3.37 3.62
N ALA A 382 -2.19 -4.58 3.42
CA ALA A 382 -1.80 -5.49 2.35
C ALA A 382 -2.90 -5.47 1.28
N ALA A 383 -2.62 -4.87 0.12
CA ALA A 383 -3.52 -4.95 -1.03
C ALA A 383 -3.54 -6.35 -1.62
N TRP A 384 -2.39 -7.03 -1.62
CA TRP A 384 -2.21 -8.35 -2.19
C TRP A 384 -1.79 -9.36 -1.11
N ALA A 385 -2.24 -10.60 -1.24
CA ALA A 385 -1.68 -11.69 -0.43
C ALA A 385 -0.28 -12.08 -0.93
N SER A 386 0.55 -12.65 -0.05
CA SER A 386 1.90 -13.11 -0.42
C SER A 386 1.88 -14.27 -1.43
N MET A 387 3.02 -14.44 -2.10
CA MET A 387 3.28 -15.38 -3.20
C MET A 387 2.55 -16.73 -3.07
N ARG A 388 1.90 -17.12 -4.16
CA ARG A 388 1.35 -18.47 -4.40
C ARG A 388 1.67 -18.91 -5.81
N VAL A 389 1.94 -20.20 -5.97
CA VAL A 389 2.14 -20.84 -7.27
C VAL A 389 1.32 -22.13 -7.36
N ALA A 390 0.67 -22.36 -8.50
CA ALA A 390 -0.06 -23.60 -8.76
C ALA A 390 0.93 -24.77 -8.92
N VAL A 391 0.82 -25.82 -8.09
CA VAL A 391 1.71 -27.00 -8.17
C VAL A 391 1.21 -28.07 -9.15
N GLU A 392 -0.02 -27.94 -9.61
CA GLU A 392 -0.66 -28.77 -10.61
C GLU A 392 -1.65 -27.91 -11.42
N ASP A 393 -2.09 -28.41 -12.57
CA ASP A 393 -3.16 -27.76 -13.32
C ASP A 393 -4.42 -27.76 -12.45
N MET A 394 -5.04 -26.59 -12.30
CA MET A 394 -6.17 -26.42 -11.41
C MET A 394 -7.20 -25.48 -12.03
N ARG A 395 -8.43 -25.55 -11.50
CA ARG A 395 -9.50 -24.62 -11.85
C ARG A 395 -9.92 -23.84 -10.62
N LEU A 396 -10.00 -22.53 -10.74
CA LEU A 396 -10.41 -21.62 -9.67
C LEU A 396 -11.49 -20.65 -10.20
N ALA A 397 -12.65 -20.63 -9.55
CA ALA A 397 -13.80 -19.81 -9.97
C ALA A 397 -14.17 -19.91 -11.47
N GLY A 398 -13.96 -21.11 -12.07
CA GLY A 398 -14.24 -21.38 -13.49
C GLY A 398 -13.08 -21.11 -14.45
N THR A 399 -11.97 -20.53 -13.99
CA THR A 399 -10.77 -20.25 -14.78
C THR A 399 -9.76 -21.38 -14.64
N GLU A 400 -9.26 -21.91 -15.76
CA GLU A 400 -8.15 -22.86 -15.79
C GLU A 400 -6.83 -22.13 -15.49
N ILE A 401 -6.04 -22.69 -14.58
CA ILE A 401 -4.75 -22.16 -14.12
C ILE A 401 -3.72 -23.29 -14.28
N PRO A 402 -2.80 -23.17 -15.24
CA PRO A 402 -1.76 -24.18 -15.45
C PRO A 402 -0.75 -24.25 -14.30
N ARG A 403 -0.16 -25.42 -14.12
CA ARG A 403 0.96 -25.63 -13.18
C ARG A 403 2.09 -24.63 -13.43
N GLY A 404 2.64 -24.07 -12.35
CA GLY A 404 3.72 -23.10 -12.38
C GLY A 404 3.26 -21.65 -12.51
N SER A 405 1.96 -21.41 -12.67
CA SER A 405 1.38 -20.06 -12.73
C SER A 405 1.39 -19.40 -11.35
N PHE A 406 1.72 -18.10 -11.31
CA PHE A 406 1.51 -17.29 -10.11
C PHE A 406 0.02 -17.02 -9.91
N VAL A 407 -0.42 -17.00 -8.65
CA VAL A 407 -1.81 -16.66 -8.30
C VAL A 407 -1.81 -15.56 -7.24
N HIS A 408 -2.08 -14.34 -7.69
CA HIS A 408 -2.11 -13.13 -6.86
C HIS A 408 -3.52 -12.89 -6.33
N LEU A 409 -3.68 -12.86 -5.00
CA LEU A 409 -4.98 -12.63 -4.38
C LEU A 409 -5.13 -11.15 -4.03
N LEU A 410 -6.07 -10.44 -4.68
CA LEU A 410 -6.30 -9.02 -4.48
C LEU A 410 -7.25 -8.77 -3.30
N LEU A 411 -6.68 -8.63 -2.11
CA LEU A 411 -7.41 -8.39 -0.87
C LEU A 411 -8.16 -7.06 -0.89
N SER A 412 -7.61 -6.02 -1.53
CA SER A 412 -8.29 -4.73 -1.66
C SER A 412 -9.56 -4.85 -2.51
N SER A 413 -9.57 -5.67 -3.57
CA SER A 413 -10.80 -5.93 -4.33
C SER A 413 -11.78 -6.76 -3.52
N ALA A 414 -11.31 -7.80 -2.82
CA ALA A 414 -12.16 -8.64 -1.99
C ALA A 414 -12.84 -7.85 -0.86
N GLY A 415 -12.16 -6.86 -0.28
CA GLY A 415 -12.71 -5.97 0.74
C GLY A 415 -13.87 -5.08 0.26
N HIS A 416 -14.03 -4.92 -1.05
CA HIS A 416 -15.08 -4.10 -1.68
C HIS A 416 -16.06 -4.93 -2.53
N ASP A 417 -16.14 -6.24 -2.30
CA ASP A 417 -17.02 -7.11 -3.07
C ASP A 417 -18.50 -6.98 -2.64
N PRO A 418 -19.42 -6.56 -3.53
CA PRO A 418 -20.85 -6.46 -3.19
C PRO A 418 -21.50 -7.82 -2.90
N GLU A 419 -20.90 -8.95 -3.26
CA GLU A 419 -21.39 -10.27 -2.83
C GLU A 419 -21.12 -10.55 -1.34
N ALA A 420 -20.18 -9.83 -0.73
CA ALA A 420 -19.78 -10.02 0.67
C ALA A 420 -20.17 -8.85 1.59
N TYR A 421 -20.34 -7.63 1.05
CA TYR A 421 -20.63 -6.44 1.83
C TYR A 421 -21.75 -5.61 1.20
N ASP A 422 -22.75 -5.25 2.00
CA ASP A 422 -23.72 -4.22 1.63
C ASP A 422 -23.03 -2.85 1.57
N GLU A 423 -23.33 -2.05 0.53
CA GLU A 423 -22.70 -0.75 0.28
C GLU A 423 -21.16 -0.81 0.42
N PRO A 424 -20.44 -1.60 -0.40
CA PRO A 424 -19.01 -1.89 -0.17
C PRO A 424 -18.12 -0.64 -0.21
N GLU A 425 -18.48 0.33 -1.05
CA GLU A 425 -17.76 1.60 -1.22
C GLU A 425 -18.06 2.62 -0.11
N ARG A 426 -18.97 2.31 0.83
CA ARG A 426 -19.25 3.15 1.99
C ARG A 426 -18.32 2.76 3.14
N PHE A 427 -17.51 3.71 3.58
CA PHE A 427 -16.73 3.61 4.80
C PHE A 427 -17.64 3.79 6.02
N ASP A 428 -17.88 2.69 6.76
CA ASP A 428 -18.75 2.66 7.93
C ASP A 428 -18.08 2.06 9.18
N VAL A 429 -17.68 2.92 10.11
CA VAL A 429 -16.99 2.50 11.35
C VAL A 429 -17.87 1.68 12.29
N THR A 430 -19.18 1.62 12.01
CA THR A 430 -20.15 0.83 12.77
C THR A 430 -20.46 -0.53 12.13
N ARG A 431 -19.86 -0.85 10.97
CA ARG A 431 -20.13 -2.08 10.22
C ARG A 431 -19.93 -3.32 11.09
N SER A 432 -21.00 -4.10 11.25
CA SER A 432 -20.99 -5.35 12.00
C SER A 432 -22.04 -6.33 11.47
N PRO A 433 -21.70 -7.62 11.26
CA PRO A 433 -20.33 -8.17 11.33
C PRO A 433 -19.45 -7.67 10.18
N ASN A 434 -18.12 -7.75 10.33
CA ASN A 434 -17.15 -7.32 9.31
C ASN A 434 -16.10 -8.41 9.01
N HIS A 435 -16.49 -9.41 8.22
CA HIS A 435 -15.66 -10.60 7.95
C HIS A 435 -14.68 -10.39 6.79
N HIS A 436 -13.78 -9.42 6.93
CA HIS A 436 -12.79 -9.08 5.89
C HIS A 436 -11.61 -10.06 5.78
N LEU A 437 -10.94 -10.07 4.62
CA LEU A 437 -9.78 -10.92 4.33
C LEU A 437 -8.42 -10.22 4.48
N ALA A 438 -8.38 -9.01 5.07
CA ALA A 438 -7.13 -8.24 5.23
C ALA A 438 -6.04 -8.94 6.08
N PHE A 439 -6.42 -9.86 6.97
CA PHE A 439 -5.48 -10.72 7.72
C PHE A 439 -5.23 -12.08 7.05
N GLY A 440 -5.70 -12.26 5.82
CA GLY A 440 -5.76 -13.54 5.12
C GLY A 440 -6.77 -14.51 5.73
N HIS A 441 -6.73 -15.75 5.26
CA HIS A 441 -7.60 -16.83 5.70
C HIS A 441 -6.87 -18.18 5.68
N GLY A 442 -7.44 -19.20 6.35
CA GLY A 442 -6.89 -20.56 6.37
C GLY A 442 -5.61 -20.71 7.19
N ALA A 443 -4.75 -21.66 6.80
CA ALA A 443 -3.53 -22.02 7.53
C ALA A 443 -2.57 -20.85 7.75
N HIS A 444 -2.52 -19.91 6.79
CA HIS A 444 -1.67 -18.72 6.85
C HIS A 444 -2.38 -17.48 7.40
N PHE A 445 -3.51 -17.63 8.11
CA PHE A 445 -4.12 -16.50 8.82
C PHE A 445 -3.10 -15.80 9.71
N CYS A 446 -3.07 -14.46 9.63
CA CYS A 446 -2.06 -13.61 10.24
C CYS A 446 -1.88 -13.93 11.74
N VAL A 447 -0.68 -14.41 12.10
CA VAL A 447 -0.33 -14.69 13.49
C VAL A 447 -0.30 -13.41 14.34
N GLY A 448 0.07 -12.28 13.73
CA GLY A 448 0.16 -10.97 14.37
C GLY A 448 -1.15 -10.19 14.46
N ALA A 449 -2.29 -10.75 13.99
CA ALA A 449 -3.56 -10.02 13.95
C ALA A 449 -3.98 -9.43 15.33
N PRO A 450 -3.84 -10.15 16.46
CA PRO A 450 -4.16 -9.57 17.76
C PRO A 450 -3.29 -8.35 18.10
N LEU A 451 -1.99 -8.39 17.78
CA LEU A 451 -1.06 -7.29 18.04
C LEU A 451 -1.32 -6.09 17.12
N GLY A 452 -1.63 -6.32 15.85
CA GLY A 452 -2.00 -5.26 14.91
C GLY A 452 -3.27 -4.53 15.35
N ARG A 453 -4.30 -5.28 15.76
CA ARG A 453 -5.55 -4.72 16.31
C ARG A 453 -5.32 -3.92 17.58
N LEU A 454 -4.54 -4.45 18.51
CA LEU A 454 -4.21 -3.75 19.76
C LEU A 454 -3.49 -2.43 19.52
N GLN A 455 -2.51 -2.42 18.61
CA GLN A 455 -1.80 -1.19 18.25
C GLN A 455 -2.73 -0.18 17.57
N GLY A 456 -3.59 -0.62 16.64
CA GLY A 456 -4.58 0.25 16.01
C GLY A 456 -5.54 0.87 17.03
N ASP A 457 -6.09 0.06 17.94
CA ASP A 457 -6.95 0.50 19.04
C ASP A 457 -6.30 1.60 19.87
N ILE A 458 -5.10 1.35 20.40
CA ILE A 458 -4.37 2.30 21.24
C ILE A 458 -4.01 3.58 20.45
N ALA A 459 -3.52 3.42 19.21
CA ALA A 459 -3.11 4.53 18.37
C ALA A 459 -4.28 5.47 18.05
N PHE A 460 -5.39 4.94 17.52
CA PHE A 460 -6.54 5.77 17.17
C PHE A 460 -7.22 6.38 18.40
N THR A 461 -7.36 5.62 19.49
CA THR A 461 -7.91 6.13 20.76
C THR A 461 -7.09 7.32 21.26
N THR A 462 -5.77 7.18 21.27
CA THR A 462 -4.90 8.22 21.83
C THR A 462 -4.77 9.43 20.90
N LEU A 463 -4.65 9.24 19.58
CA LEU A 463 -4.62 10.34 18.61
C LEU A 463 -5.92 11.17 18.68
N LEU A 464 -7.08 10.53 18.69
CA LEU A 464 -8.38 11.22 18.73
C LEU A 464 -8.60 11.95 20.06
N ARG A 465 -8.15 11.37 21.18
CA ARG A 465 -8.24 11.99 22.51
C ARG A 465 -7.27 13.16 22.67
N ARG A 466 -5.99 12.96 22.32
CA ARG A 466 -4.93 13.92 22.65
C ARG A 466 -4.76 15.05 21.66
N LEU A 467 -5.21 14.87 20.41
CA LEU A 467 -5.06 15.86 19.34
C LEU A 467 -6.45 16.35 18.88
N PRO A 468 -7.21 17.07 19.72
CA PRO A 468 -8.51 17.56 19.29
C PRO A 468 -8.36 18.49 18.08
N GLY A 469 -9.10 18.18 17.01
CA GLY A 469 -9.11 19.02 15.81
C GLY A 469 -7.85 18.95 14.93
N PHE A 470 -7.05 17.87 14.99
CA PHE A 470 -6.06 17.62 13.93
C PHE A 470 -6.76 17.48 12.56
N GLU A 471 -6.11 17.98 11.52
CA GLU A 471 -6.61 18.02 10.14
C GLU A 471 -5.48 17.80 9.13
N LEU A 472 -5.80 17.53 7.87
CA LEU A 472 -4.78 17.50 6.80
C LEU A 472 -4.12 18.89 6.67
N ALA A 473 -2.79 18.91 6.55
CA ALA A 473 -2.05 20.13 6.23
C ALA A 473 -2.05 20.44 4.72
N VAL A 474 -2.39 19.45 3.90
CA VAL A 474 -2.52 19.50 2.44
C VAL A 474 -3.95 19.23 2.01
N ARG A 475 -4.27 19.44 0.73
CA ARG A 475 -5.57 18.99 0.21
C ARG A 475 -5.63 17.46 0.16
N GLN A 476 -6.84 16.90 0.26
CA GLN A 476 -7.03 15.45 0.23
C GLN A 476 -6.52 14.80 -1.07
N ASP A 477 -6.60 15.49 -2.20
CA ASP A 477 -6.09 14.99 -3.49
C ASP A 477 -4.58 15.16 -3.68
N GLU A 478 -3.90 15.85 -2.76
CA GLU A 478 -2.44 15.95 -2.70
C GLU A 478 -1.82 14.86 -1.81
N VAL A 479 -2.63 14.04 -1.14
CA VAL A 479 -2.17 12.88 -0.38
C VAL A 479 -1.67 11.82 -1.36
N GLU A 480 -0.36 11.56 -1.33
CA GLU A 480 0.29 10.63 -2.26
C GLU A 480 0.29 9.21 -1.73
N TRP A 481 -0.13 8.27 -2.56
CA TRP A 481 0.01 6.84 -2.32
C TRP A 481 1.38 6.35 -2.80
N LEU A 482 1.97 5.42 -2.05
CA LEU A 482 3.20 4.77 -2.45
C LEU A 482 2.93 3.79 -3.60
N ALA A 483 3.72 3.87 -4.65
CA ALA A 483 3.78 2.91 -5.74
C ALA A 483 5.13 2.19 -5.65
N ASP A 484 5.09 0.89 -5.32
CA ASP A 484 6.27 0.04 -5.23
C ASP A 484 5.93 -1.41 -5.64
N SER A 485 6.91 -2.31 -5.54
CA SER A 485 6.73 -3.72 -5.89
C SER A 485 6.27 -4.60 -4.74
N SER A 486 6.00 -4.02 -3.56
CA SER A 486 5.61 -4.78 -2.38
C SER A 486 4.12 -5.11 -2.39
N LEU A 487 3.69 -5.95 -1.45
CA LEU A 487 2.27 -6.31 -1.25
C LEU A 487 1.42 -5.16 -0.68
N SER A 488 2.05 -4.02 -0.39
CA SER A 488 1.50 -3.01 0.50
C SER A 488 0.55 -2.04 -0.19
N ARG A 489 -0.37 -1.50 0.61
CA ARG A 489 -1.16 -0.31 0.30
C ARG A 489 -0.90 0.70 1.39
N GLY A 490 -0.24 1.80 1.05
CA GLY A 490 0.21 2.78 2.02
C GLY A 490 0.47 4.14 1.39
N LEU A 491 0.54 5.16 2.24
CA LEU A 491 0.84 6.52 1.83
C LEU A 491 2.35 6.74 1.75
N ARG A 492 2.79 7.70 0.93
CA ARG A 492 4.17 8.19 0.92
C ARG A 492 4.43 9.08 2.14
N ALA A 493 3.47 9.95 2.44
CA ALA A 493 3.45 10.84 3.59
C ALA A 493 2.00 11.20 3.91
N LEU A 494 1.74 11.61 5.15
CA LEU A 494 0.45 12.15 5.56
C LEU A 494 0.66 13.44 6.38
N PRO A 495 0.82 14.58 5.70
CA PRO A 495 0.97 15.88 6.36
C PRO A 495 -0.30 16.24 7.13
N ILE A 496 -0.18 16.42 8.44
CA ILE A 496 -1.27 16.87 9.32
C ILE A 496 -0.88 18.12 10.10
N ARG A 497 -1.88 18.94 10.39
CA ARG A 497 -1.76 20.09 11.28
C ARG A 497 -2.25 19.72 12.67
N VAL A 498 -1.39 19.88 13.66
CA VAL A 498 -1.69 19.74 15.09
C VAL A 498 -1.99 21.13 15.63
N ARG A 499 -3.22 21.36 16.09
CA ARG A 499 -3.65 22.64 16.65
C ARG A 499 -3.37 22.71 18.15
N GLU A 500 -3.79 21.67 18.86
CA GLU A 500 -3.65 21.51 20.29
C GLU A 500 -3.17 20.08 20.58
N ARG A 501 -2.39 19.93 21.65
CA ARG A 501 -1.94 18.63 22.16
C ARG A 501 -2.19 18.56 23.65
N LEU A 502 -3.18 17.76 24.05
CA LEU A 502 -3.50 17.48 25.44
C LEU A 502 -2.42 16.58 26.07
N PRO A 503 -2.23 16.61 27.40
CA PRO A 503 -1.32 15.70 28.10
C PRO A 503 -1.78 14.23 27.99
N ARG A 504 -0.88 13.31 28.33
CA ARG A 504 -1.14 11.86 28.35
C ARG A 504 -2.24 11.48 29.34
#